data_AF-A0A9X5XAK2-F1
#
_entry.id   AF-A0A9X5XAK2-F1
#
_cell.length_a   1.000
_cell.length_b   1.000
_cell.length_c   1.000
_cell.angle_alpha   90.00
_cell.angle_beta   90.00
_cell.angle_gamma   90.00
#
_symmetry.space_group_name_H-M   'P 1'
#
loop_
_entity.id
_entity.type
_entity.pdbx_description
1 polymer ?
#
loop_
_entity_poly.entity_id
_entity_poly.type
_entity_poly.pdbx_seq_one_letter_code
_entity_poly.pdbx_strand_id
1 'polypeptide(L)'
;MTIIVRGPGPRHSRVLDATTEPRSNRNQDLRPSTTQSQPVAVMALTTDTTGWPYRRHRATLESVFAALQMSAPWALCSSITQEETAREWLTWASAGMEGVVFKQLNDAYRPSVWGWQKYKVRETSEAIVCAVTGSPATPRTLLLGRHDTDGRLQ
;
A
#
# COMPACT_ATOMS: atom_id res chain seq x y z
N MET A 1 2.16 2.92 4.58
CA MET A 1 1.08 1.91 4.74
C MET A 1 -0.17 2.63 5.18
N THR A 2 -1.22 2.55 4.39
CA THR A 2 -2.42 3.37 4.54
C THR A 2 -3.64 2.45 4.72
N ILE A 3 -4.50 2.73 5.70
CA ILE A 3 -5.56 1.81 6.12
C ILE A 3 -6.91 2.32 5.59
N ILE A 4 -7.59 1.50 4.79
CA ILE A 4 -8.99 1.72 4.42
C ILE A 4 -9.87 0.90 5.34
N VAL A 5 -10.98 1.47 5.75
CA VAL A 5 -11.80 0.89 6.78
C VAL A 5 -13.21 0.72 6.20
N ARG A 6 -13.60 -0.53 5.94
CA ARG A 6 -14.87 -0.84 5.25
C ARG A 6 -16.02 -0.81 6.26
N GLY A 7 -17.10 -0.10 5.91
CA GLY A 7 -18.40 -0.19 6.59
C GLY A 7 -19.14 -1.50 6.29
N PRO A 8 -20.24 -1.81 7.01
CA PRO A 8 -20.95 -3.06 6.86
C PRO A 8 -21.66 -3.09 5.49
N GLY A 9 -21.09 -3.83 4.55
CA GLY A 9 -21.64 -4.06 3.22
C GLY A 9 -21.35 -5.50 2.75
N PRO A 10 -22.16 -6.04 1.82
CA PRO A 10 -22.11 -7.46 1.45
C PRO A 10 -20.77 -7.87 0.83
N ARG A 11 -20.42 -9.16 1.03
CA ARG A 11 -19.14 -9.80 0.67
C ARG A 11 -19.00 -10.07 -0.84
N HIS A 12 -19.11 -9.05 -1.68
CA HIS A 12 -18.73 -9.18 -3.09
C HIS A 12 -17.55 -8.25 -3.38
N SER A 13 -16.39 -8.85 -3.69
CA SER A 13 -15.26 -8.19 -4.32
C SER A 13 -15.64 -7.89 -5.76
N ARG A 14 -16.12 -6.68 -6.04
CA ARG A 14 -16.18 -6.19 -7.41
C ARG A 14 -14.78 -5.67 -7.74
N VAL A 15 -14.15 -6.29 -8.74
CA VAL A 15 -12.91 -5.79 -9.34
C VAL A 15 -13.19 -4.36 -9.81
N LEU A 16 -12.44 -3.41 -9.26
CA LEU A 16 -12.49 -2.02 -9.68
C LEU A 16 -11.53 -1.88 -10.85
N ASP A 17 -12.02 -2.07 -12.07
CA ASP A 17 -11.24 -1.78 -13.27
C ASP A 17 -11.06 -0.27 -13.41
N ALA A 18 -9.81 0.19 -13.29
CA ALA A 18 -9.43 1.56 -13.60
C ALA A 18 -9.04 1.62 -15.08
N THR A 19 -9.95 2.08 -15.93
CA THR A 19 -9.66 2.36 -17.34
C THR A 19 -8.62 3.49 -17.42
N THR A 20 -7.47 3.21 -18.03
CA THR A 20 -6.32 4.14 -18.12
C THR A 20 -6.33 4.85 -19.48
N GLU A 21 -6.37 6.17 -19.49
CA GLU A 21 -6.06 6.99 -20.68
C GLU A 21 -4.55 7.05 -20.95
N PRO A 22 -4.11 7.17 -22.22
CA PRO A 22 -2.69 7.15 -22.58
C PRO A 22 -2.02 8.47 -22.17
N ARG A 23 -1.02 8.40 -21.28
CA ARG A 23 -0.23 9.59 -20.88
C ARG A 23 1.14 9.64 -21.55
N SER A 24 1.41 10.85 -22.04
CA SER A 24 2.64 11.34 -22.67
C SER A 24 3.86 11.28 -21.74
N ASN A 25 4.98 10.86 -22.31
CA ASN A 25 6.25 10.57 -21.64
C ASN A 25 7.05 11.86 -21.41
N ARG A 26 7.30 12.24 -20.15
CA ARG A 26 8.24 13.32 -19.80
C ARG A 26 8.90 13.06 -18.45
N ASN A 27 9.73 12.03 -18.39
CA ASN A 27 10.67 11.79 -17.29
C ASN A 27 12.00 12.47 -17.59
N GLN A 28 12.16 13.71 -17.16
CA GLN A 28 13.48 14.25 -16.83
C GLN A 28 13.45 14.69 -15.37
N ASP A 29 14.45 14.19 -14.65
CA ASP A 29 14.86 14.57 -13.29
C ASP A 29 14.13 13.89 -12.12
N LEU A 30 14.56 12.66 -11.80
CA LEU A 30 14.33 12.04 -10.49
C LEU A 30 15.67 11.64 -9.86
N ARG A 31 16.23 12.58 -9.09
CA ARG A 31 17.13 12.25 -7.97
C ARG A 31 16.39 11.27 -7.04
N PRO A 32 17.06 10.28 -6.42
CA PRO A 32 16.39 9.36 -5.51
C PRO A 32 15.83 10.13 -4.32
N SER A 33 14.51 10.33 -4.27
CA SER A 33 13.84 10.79 -3.06
C SER A 33 13.86 9.63 -2.07
N THR A 34 14.62 9.82 -1.00
CA THR A 34 14.71 8.91 0.15
C THR A 34 13.32 8.42 0.54
N THR A 35 13.05 7.13 0.37
CA THR A 35 11.86 6.47 0.91
C THR A 35 11.94 6.53 2.43
N GLN A 36 11.35 7.57 3.02
CA GLN A 36 11.27 7.71 4.46
C GLN A 36 10.29 6.64 4.97
N SER A 37 10.83 5.48 5.39
CA SER A 37 10.08 4.50 6.16
C SER A 37 9.67 5.15 7.47
N GLN A 38 8.40 5.58 7.55
CA GLN A 38 7.83 6.06 8.79
C GLN A 38 7.72 4.86 9.75
N PRO A 39 8.32 4.93 10.95
CA PRO A 39 8.20 3.85 11.93
C PRO A 39 6.72 3.69 12.31
N VAL A 40 6.20 2.47 12.19
CA VAL A 40 4.91 2.10 12.80
C VAL A 40 5.15 1.98 14.31
N ALA A 41 4.78 3.02 15.05
CA ALA A 41 4.79 2.99 16.50
C ALA A 41 3.59 2.19 17.00
N VAL A 42 3.84 1.13 17.77
CA VAL A 42 2.81 0.43 18.54
C VAL A 42 2.80 1.04 19.94
N MET A 43 1.77 1.82 20.24
CA MET A 43 1.60 2.37 21.58
C MET A 43 0.89 1.34 22.45
N ALA A 44 1.62 0.79 23.43
CA ALA A 44 1.05 -0.12 24.41
C ALA A 44 0.23 0.70 25.42
N LEU A 45 -1.09 0.54 25.38
CA LEU A 45 -1.97 1.00 26.45
C LEU A 45 -1.82 0.02 27.63
N THR A 46 -2.00 0.50 28.85
CA THR A 46 -1.94 -0.32 30.08
C THR A 46 -3.05 -1.37 30.16
N THR A 47 -4.00 -1.35 29.23
CA THR A 47 -5.15 -2.25 29.15
C THR A 47 -5.05 -3.09 27.88
N ASP A 48 -5.38 -4.38 27.98
CA ASP A 48 -5.55 -5.23 26.80
C ASP A 48 -6.70 -4.71 25.94
N THR A 49 -6.35 -4.30 24.73
CA THR A 49 -7.31 -3.80 23.75
C THR A 49 -7.59 -4.80 22.64
N THR A 50 -6.95 -5.98 22.59
CA THR A 50 -7.06 -6.92 21.45
C THR A 50 -8.49 -7.26 21.02
N GLY A 51 -9.39 -7.41 21.98
CA GLY A 51 -10.82 -7.70 21.75
C GLY A 51 -11.66 -6.49 21.30
N TRP A 52 -11.10 -5.29 21.22
CA TRP A 52 -11.86 -4.09 20.83
C TRP A 52 -12.03 -4.01 19.32
N PRO A 53 -13.20 -3.53 18.84
CA PRO A 53 -13.38 -3.16 17.44
C PRO A 53 -12.35 -2.13 16.97
N TYR A 54 -11.88 -2.24 15.72
CA TYR A 54 -10.93 -1.29 15.12
C TYR A 54 -11.35 0.18 15.28
N ARG A 55 -12.64 0.51 15.15
CA ARG A 55 -13.14 1.89 15.35
C ARG A 55 -12.77 2.46 16.71
N ARG A 56 -12.80 1.61 17.76
CA ARG A 56 -12.47 2.00 19.13
C ARG A 56 -10.97 2.15 19.29
N HIS A 57 -10.17 1.23 18.73
CA HIS A 57 -8.71 1.36 18.67
C HIS A 57 -8.30 2.68 18.05
N ARG A 58 -8.87 3.00 16.88
CA ARG A 58 -8.50 4.20 16.13
C ARG A 58 -8.83 5.47 16.92
N ALA A 59 -10.04 5.56 17.48
CA ALA A 59 -10.45 6.71 18.28
C ALA A 59 -9.57 6.88 19.54
N THR A 60 -9.22 5.79 20.21
CA THR A 60 -8.32 5.85 21.38
C THR A 60 -6.93 6.32 20.96
N LEU A 61 -6.38 5.81 19.86
CA LEU A 61 -5.07 6.21 19.37
C LEU A 61 -5.05 7.70 18.98
N GLU A 62 -6.08 8.18 18.29
CA GLU A 62 -6.26 9.61 17.96
C GLU A 62 -6.36 10.48 19.21
N SER A 63 -7.12 10.03 20.22
CA SER A 63 -7.24 10.75 21.49
C SER A 63 -5.91 10.90 22.22
N VAL A 64 -5.06 9.86 22.19
CA VAL A 64 -3.75 9.93 22.83
C VAL A 64 -2.79 10.83 22.05
N PHE A 65 -2.78 10.75 20.72
CA PHE A 65 -2.01 11.69 19.90
C PHE A 65 -2.40 13.14 20.16
N ALA A 66 -3.70 13.42 20.28
CA ALA A 66 -4.21 14.75 20.61
C ALA A 66 -3.83 15.18 22.03
N ALA A 67 -4.04 14.32 23.03
CA ALA A 67 -3.75 14.62 24.44
C ALA A 67 -2.26 14.86 24.70
N LEU A 68 -1.39 14.12 24.01
CA LEU A 68 0.06 14.25 24.12
C LEU A 68 0.65 15.26 23.12
N GLN A 69 -0.18 15.94 22.32
CA GLN A 69 0.23 16.87 21.27
C GLN A 69 1.34 16.29 20.37
N MET A 70 1.23 15.00 20.04
CA MET A 70 2.25 14.29 19.29
C MET A 70 2.37 14.86 17.89
N SER A 71 3.60 15.22 17.53
CA SER A 71 3.99 15.69 16.22
C SER A 71 5.29 14.99 15.80
N ALA A 72 5.94 15.48 14.75
CA ALA A 72 7.17 14.89 14.23
C ALA A 72 8.18 14.57 15.37
N PRO A 73 8.82 13.39 15.35
CA PRO A 73 8.86 12.41 14.26
C PRO A 73 7.68 11.42 14.24
N TRP A 74 6.70 11.56 15.13
CA TRP A 74 5.58 10.62 15.23
C TRP A 74 4.40 11.06 14.36
N ALA A 75 3.83 10.13 13.60
CA ALA A 75 2.66 10.39 12.79
C ALA A 75 1.68 9.22 12.85
N LEU A 76 0.38 9.54 12.88
CA LEU A 76 -0.65 8.53 12.65
C LEU A 76 -0.66 8.14 11.18
N CYS A 77 -0.69 6.84 10.89
CA CYS A 77 -1.03 6.39 9.54
C CYS A 77 -2.41 6.93 9.16
N SER A 78 -2.52 7.50 7.97
CA SER A 78 -3.77 7.95 7.39
C SER A 78 -4.78 6.81 7.32
N SER A 79 -6.02 7.11 7.68
CA SER A 79 -7.14 6.17 7.72
C SER A 79 -8.38 6.84 7.17
N ILE A 80 -9.07 6.19 6.23
CA ILE A 80 -10.34 6.70 5.65
C ILE A 80 -11.38 5.59 5.56
N THR A 81 -12.65 5.99 5.44
CA THR A 81 -13.80 5.08 5.22
C THR A 81 -14.48 5.28 3.86
N GLN A 82 -14.19 6.40 3.18
CA GLN A 82 -14.79 6.75 1.89
C GLN A 82 -14.10 6.03 0.74
N GLU A 83 -14.87 5.32 -0.09
CA GLU A 83 -14.35 4.56 -1.22
C GLU A 83 -13.67 5.45 -2.27
N GLU A 84 -14.23 6.64 -2.52
CA GLU A 84 -13.68 7.55 -3.54
C GLU A 84 -12.27 8.03 -3.17
N THR A 85 -12.07 8.42 -1.92
CA THR A 85 -10.75 8.80 -1.40
C THR A 85 -9.76 7.63 -1.43
N ALA A 86 -10.23 6.40 -1.17
CA ALA A 86 -9.40 5.21 -1.36
C ALA A 86 -8.94 5.03 -2.81
N ARG A 87 -9.85 5.24 -3.77
CA ARG A 87 -9.55 5.13 -5.20
C ARG A 87 -8.55 6.20 -5.64
N GLU A 88 -8.73 7.43 -5.18
CA GLU A 88 -7.78 8.52 -5.42
C GLU A 88 -6.39 8.17 -4.91
N TRP A 89 -6.27 7.67 -3.67
CA TRP A 89 -4.98 7.27 -3.10
C TRP A 89 -4.28 6.23 -3.96
N LEU A 90 -5.00 5.24 -4.51
CA LEU A 90 -4.42 4.22 -5.38
C LEU A 90 -3.77 4.78 -6.65
N THR A 91 -4.04 6.03 -7.03
CA THR A 91 -3.33 6.71 -8.13
C THR A 91 -1.95 7.22 -7.74
N TRP A 92 -1.63 7.29 -6.44
CA TRP A 92 -0.37 7.85 -5.91
C TRP A 92 0.78 6.83 -5.87
N ALA A 93 0.73 5.78 -6.68
CA ALA A 93 1.80 4.78 -6.76
C ALA A 93 3.16 5.42 -7.11
N SER A 94 3.16 6.42 -7.99
CA SER A 94 4.34 7.20 -8.37
C SER A 94 4.94 8.01 -7.21
N ALA A 95 4.17 8.33 -6.17
CA ALA A 95 4.63 8.97 -4.95
C ALA A 95 5.20 7.97 -3.92
N GLY A 96 5.45 6.72 -4.33
CA GLY A 96 5.99 5.67 -3.48
C GLY A 96 4.93 4.96 -2.62
N MET A 97 3.64 5.18 -2.88
CA MET A 97 2.57 4.48 -2.17
C MET A 97 2.35 3.09 -2.77
N GLU A 98 2.72 2.04 -2.03
CA GLU A 98 2.56 0.65 -2.48
C GLU A 98 1.08 0.23 -2.65
N GLY A 99 0.20 0.80 -1.83
CA GLY A 99 -1.22 0.45 -1.81
C GLY A 99 -1.85 0.67 -0.44
N VAL A 100 -2.96 -0.04 -0.22
CA VAL A 100 -3.89 0.18 0.88
C VAL A 100 -4.24 -1.14 1.59
N VAL A 101 -4.53 -1.06 2.88
CA VAL A 101 -4.92 -2.22 3.70
C VAL A 101 -6.36 -2.03 4.16
N PHE A 102 -7.24 -2.94 3.78
CA PHE A 102 -8.62 -2.97 4.23
C PHE A 102 -8.75 -3.67 5.58
N LYS A 103 -9.38 -2.99 6.53
CA LYS A 103 -9.77 -3.53 7.84
C LYS A 103 -11.27 -3.33 8.05
N GLN A 104 -11.92 -4.27 8.72
CA GLN A 104 -13.32 -4.13 9.12
C GLN A 104 -13.42 -3.22 10.35
N LEU A 105 -14.35 -2.26 10.35
CA LEU A 105 -14.54 -1.31 11.46
C LEU A 105 -14.83 -2.01 12.80
N ASN A 106 -15.62 -3.07 12.70
CA ASN A 106 -16.27 -3.70 13.84
C ASN A 106 -15.56 -4.97 14.29
N ASP A 107 -14.53 -5.40 13.57
CA ASP A 107 -13.77 -6.58 13.91
C ASP A 107 -12.71 -6.24 14.96
N ALA A 108 -12.58 -7.15 15.92
CA ALA A 108 -11.48 -7.20 16.85
C ALA A 108 -10.20 -7.69 16.15
N TYR A 109 -9.05 -7.36 16.72
CA TYR A 109 -7.79 -7.96 16.27
C TYR A 109 -7.79 -9.45 16.60
N ARG A 110 -7.62 -10.30 15.58
CA ARG A 110 -7.55 -11.75 15.74
C ARG A 110 -6.16 -12.21 15.31
N PRO A 111 -5.26 -12.52 16.26
CA PRO A 111 -3.95 -13.06 15.91
C PRO A 111 -4.12 -14.36 15.12
N SER A 112 -3.22 -14.59 14.17
CA SER A 112 -3.19 -15.80 13.34
C SER A 112 -4.39 -16.01 12.40
N VAL A 113 -5.25 -14.99 12.21
CA VAL A 113 -6.35 -15.03 11.25
C VAL A 113 -6.10 -14.05 10.10
N TRP A 114 -6.35 -14.49 8.86
CA TRP A 114 -6.33 -13.65 7.67
C TRP A 114 -7.55 -12.73 7.62
N GLY A 115 -7.57 -11.70 8.47
CA GLY A 115 -8.68 -10.74 8.58
C GLY A 115 -8.51 -9.44 7.79
N TRP A 116 -7.29 -9.15 7.32
CA TRP A 116 -6.97 -7.91 6.61
C TRP A 116 -6.65 -8.19 5.15
N GLN A 117 -7.20 -7.36 4.26
CA GLN A 117 -6.95 -7.49 2.82
C GLN A 117 -6.00 -6.39 2.37
N LYS A 118 -4.91 -6.76 1.73
CA LYS A 118 -3.97 -5.80 1.14
C LYS A 118 -4.30 -5.65 -0.34
N TYR A 119 -4.48 -4.43 -0.79
CA TYR A 119 -4.60 -4.10 -2.19
C TYR A 119 -3.35 -3.31 -2.59
N LYS A 120 -2.56 -3.87 -3.49
CA LYS A 120 -1.32 -3.26 -3.99
C LYS A 120 -1.54 -2.78 -5.41
N VAL A 121 -1.05 -1.59 -5.71
CA VAL A 121 -0.99 -1.13 -7.10
C VAL A 121 0.07 -1.97 -7.80
N ARG A 122 -0.28 -2.53 -8.96
CA ARG A 122 0.64 -3.33 -9.75
C ARG A 122 0.98 -2.56 -11.02
N GLU A 123 2.24 -2.22 -11.16
CA GLU A 123 2.79 -1.75 -12.43
C GLU A 123 3.50 -2.91 -13.11
N THR A 124 3.24 -3.07 -14.41
CA THR A 124 3.93 -4.03 -15.26
C THR A 124 4.71 -3.27 -16.31
N SER A 125 5.92 -3.72 -16.60
CA SER A 125 6.72 -3.21 -17.71
C SER A 125 7.16 -4.37 -18.57
N GLU A 126 7.30 -4.10 -19.86
CA GLU A 126 7.88 -5.06 -20.80
C GLU A 126 9.41 -5.00 -20.71
N ALA A 127 10.04 -6.15 -20.88
CA ALA A 127 11.51 -6.28 -20.87
C ALA A 127 11.93 -7.43 -21.79
N ILE A 128 13.14 -7.33 -22.32
CA ILE A 128 13.76 -8.35 -23.17
C ILE A 128 14.53 -9.31 -22.28
N VAL A 129 14.39 -10.62 -22.51
CA VAL A 129 15.18 -11.65 -21.83
C VAL A 129 16.58 -11.67 -22.44
N CYS A 130 17.58 -11.20 -21.70
CA CYS A 130 18.97 -11.17 -22.13
C CYS A 130 19.72 -12.47 -21.79
N ALA A 131 19.33 -13.14 -20.70
CA ALA A 131 19.91 -14.43 -20.30
C ALA A 131 18.94 -15.22 -19.41
N VAL A 132 19.19 -16.52 -19.29
CA VAL A 132 18.45 -17.42 -18.40
C VAL A 132 19.42 -18.25 -17.57
N THR A 133 19.03 -18.62 -16.36
CA THR A 133 19.70 -19.68 -15.60
C THR A 133 18.86 -20.95 -15.60
N GLY A 134 19.52 -22.11 -15.63
CA GLY A 134 18.86 -23.40 -15.83
C GLY A 134 18.67 -23.74 -17.31
N SER A 135 17.79 -24.70 -17.59
CA SER A 135 17.47 -25.08 -18.97
C SER A 135 16.53 -24.06 -19.60
N PRO A 136 16.67 -23.73 -20.89
CA PRO A 136 15.70 -22.88 -21.59
C PRO A 136 14.26 -23.40 -21.55
N ALA A 137 14.06 -24.72 -21.40
CA ALA A 137 12.72 -25.32 -21.26
C ALA A 137 12.14 -25.18 -19.83
N THR A 138 12.99 -24.92 -18.82
CA THR A 138 12.62 -24.76 -17.41
C THR A 138 13.49 -23.71 -16.73
N PRO A 139 13.39 -22.44 -17.16
CA PRO A 139 14.25 -21.38 -16.63
C PRO A 139 13.96 -21.15 -15.15
N ARG A 140 15.03 -21.01 -14.35
CA ARG A 140 14.92 -20.72 -12.92
C ARG A 140 14.89 -19.22 -12.64
N THR A 141 15.74 -18.47 -13.35
CA THR A 141 15.78 -17.01 -13.29
C THR A 141 16.03 -16.42 -14.68
N LEU A 142 15.58 -15.19 -14.86
CA LEU A 142 15.75 -14.41 -16.10
C LEU A 142 16.57 -13.16 -15.80
N LEU A 143 17.52 -12.84 -16.67
CA LEU A 143 18.12 -11.52 -16.76
C LEU A 143 17.28 -10.70 -17.74
N LEU A 144 16.67 -9.62 -17.26
CA LEU A 144 15.78 -8.76 -18.03
C LEU A 144 16.47 -7.43 -18.33
N GLY A 145 16.45 -7.01 -19.59
CA GLY A 145 16.92 -5.69 -20.02
C GLY A 145 15.76 -4.84 -20.55
N ARG A 146 15.80 -3.53 -20.29
CA ARG A 146 14.84 -2.57 -20.85
C ARG A 146 15.40 -1.98 -22.14
N HIS A 147 14.59 -1.97 -23.18
CA HIS A 147 14.94 -1.29 -24.43
C HIS A 147 14.58 0.19 -24.29
N ASP A 148 15.57 1.07 -24.36
CA ASP A 148 15.34 2.51 -24.36
C ASP A 148 14.98 3.04 -25.76
N THR A 149 14.69 4.34 -25.84
CA THR A 149 14.32 5.01 -27.10
C THR A 149 15.50 5.17 -28.06
N ASP A 150 16.73 5.05 -27.56
CA ASP A 150 17.96 5.17 -28.34
C ASP A 150 18.44 3.82 -28.91
N GLY A 151 17.65 2.76 -28.71
CA GLY A 151 17.95 1.42 -29.22
C GLY A 151 18.91 0.62 -28.34
N ARG A 152 19.12 1.03 -27.09
CA ARG A 152 20.06 0.35 -26.17
C ARG A 152 19.30 -0.47 -25.13
N LEU A 153 19.94 -1.55 -24.70
CA LEU A 153 19.49 -2.38 -23.58
C LEU A 153 20.11 -1.86 -22.29
N GLN A 154 19.27 -1.49 -21.33
CA GLN A 154 19.63 -1.09 -19.96
C GLN A 154 19.28 -2.18 -18.95
#